data_AF-A0A2K9LMB1-F1
#
_entry.id   AF-A0A2K9LMB1-F1
#
_cell.length_a   1.000
_cell.length_b   1.000
_cell.length_c   1.000
_cell.angle_alpha   90.00
_cell.angle_beta   90.00
_cell.angle_gamma   90.00
#
_symmetry.space_group_name_H-M   'P 1'
#
loop_
_entity.id
_entity.type
_entity.pdbx_description
1 polymer ?
#
loop_
_entity_poly.entity_id
_entity_poly.type
_entity_poly.pdbx_seq_one_letter_code
_entity_poly.pdbx_strand_id
1 'polypeptide(L)'
;MTTEQKLLIRPVKHPLERIDDYVVRLSAANGFSSAMTLSTYLRAWCKVAGYSIRGLDSADTMARMLSRYLDRIVETKSFDRPAFAKANLILKTCKACLSEHKAIPFYWYLDDYQVCHIHYQPLSKPDSNETFDHVDVDLPQHPIVDFLDSSDPWLAYTNMQKCADELRWLCWRLKQFYEAHLGIRVHTMNALGWINSTPPAERYSDGRFDRVASLITEQSGLQESDVRLLSALLLWQRMVPNNLFRAAGAGAEGATEASLEWASRQLIASEPMLMFICDAHQAPRNTPKLCLRDYIPLLAGLDEATDKALRQAVYSCGLTTELLIMLPGRPGEHSCKVKSWSSVAVT
;
A
#
# COMPACT_ATOMS: atom_id res chain seq x y z
N MET A 1 -20.17 -30.11 -33.17
CA MET A 1 -19.73 -29.00 -34.03
C MET A 1 -18.27 -28.73 -33.74
N THR A 2 -17.39 -29.05 -34.67
CA THR A 2 -15.97 -28.67 -34.61
C THR A 2 -15.90 -27.15 -34.78
N THR A 3 -15.52 -26.44 -33.72
CA THR A 3 -15.27 -25.00 -33.83
C THR A 3 -13.90 -24.85 -34.47
N GLU A 4 -13.86 -24.80 -35.81
CA GLU A 4 -12.62 -24.50 -36.52
C GLU A 4 -12.03 -23.20 -35.97
N GLN A 5 -10.71 -23.25 -35.73
CA GLN A 5 -9.97 -22.11 -35.21
C GLN A 5 -9.93 -21.02 -36.28
N LYS A 6 -10.56 -19.88 -36.01
CA LYS A 6 -10.53 -18.72 -36.90
C LYS A 6 -9.14 -18.09 -36.88
N LEU A 7 -8.57 -17.83 -38.04
CA LEU A 7 -7.38 -17.00 -38.09
C LEU A 7 -7.76 -15.56 -37.68
N LEU A 8 -7.19 -15.05 -36.58
CA LEU A 8 -7.45 -13.69 -36.12
C LEU A 8 -6.41 -12.72 -36.67
N ILE A 9 -6.85 -11.62 -37.29
CA ILE A 9 -6.04 -10.43 -37.54
C ILE A 9 -5.71 -9.81 -36.18
N ARG A 10 -4.42 -9.63 -35.89
CA ARG A 10 -3.94 -9.17 -34.59
C ARG A 10 -3.53 -7.71 -34.67
N PRO A 11 -4.29 -6.77 -34.07
CA PRO A 11 -3.77 -5.45 -33.79
C PRO A 11 -2.52 -5.57 -32.90
N VAL A 12 -1.56 -4.67 -33.07
CA VAL A 12 -0.44 -4.57 -32.14
C VAL A 12 -1.00 -4.15 -30.78
N LYS A 13 -0.81 -4.99 -29.76
CA LYS A 13 -1.17 -4.67 -28.37
C LYS A 13 -0.22 -3.59 -27.88
N HIS A 14 -0.77 -2.46 -27.43
CA HIS A 14 0.05 -1.39 -26.87
C HIS A 14 0.52 -1.78 -25.45
N PRO A 15 1.78 -1.51 -25.05
CA PRO A 15 2.31 -1.96 -23.75
C PRO A 15 1.52 -1.46 -22.53
N LEU A 16 0.94 -0.27 -22.65
CA LEU A 16 0.18 0.42 -21.60
C LEU A 16 -1.34 0.28 -21.77
N GLU A 17 -1.79 -0.53 -22.71
CA GLU A 17 -3.20 -0.76 -22.98
C GLU A 17 -3.77 -1.88 -22.10
N ARG A 18 -5.00 -1.67 -21.63
CA ARG A 18 -5.71 -2.68 -20.85
C ARG A 18 -6.14 -3.84 -21.73
N ILE A 19 -6.24 -5.02 -21.13
CA ILE A 19 -6.72 -6.21 -21.83
C ILE A 19 -8.14 -6.02 -22.36
N ASP A 20 -9.00 -5.30 -21.62
CA ASP A 20 -10.38 -5.03 -22.04
C ASP A 20 -10.43 -4.20 -23.33
N ASP A 21 -9.66 -3.12 -23.40
CA ASP A 21 -9.59 -2.23 -24.58
C ASP A 21 -8.94 -2.94 -25.78
N TYR A 22 -7.91 -3.75 -25.52
CA TYR A 22 -7.29 -4.60 -26.54
C TYR A 22 -8.29 -5.61 -27.12
N VAL A 23 -9.13 -6.24 -26.29
CA VAL A 23 -10.16 -7.20 -26.73
C VAL A 23 -11.23 -6.52 -27.58
N VAL A 24 -11.62 -5.27 -27.26
CA VAL A 24 -12.54 -4.48 -28.08
C VAL A 24 -11.94 -4.25 -29.47
N ARG A 25 -10.67 -3.83 -29.56
CA ARG A 25 -9.98 -3.64 -30.84
C ARG A 25 -9.81 -4.94 -31.62
N LEU A 26 -9.45 -6.02 -30.93
CA LEU A 26 -9.31 -7.34 -31.53
C LEU A 26 -10.65 -7.83 -32.09
N SER A 27 -11.73 -7.60 -31.36
CA SER A 27 -13.09 -7.93 -31.81
C SER A 27 -13.45 -7.17 -33.09
N ALA A 28 -13.27 -5.85 -33.09
CA ALA A 28 -13.55 -4.99 -34.24
C ALA A 28 -12.71 -5.37 -35.48
N ALA A 29 -11.40 -5.61 -35.30
CA ALA A 29 -10.49 -5.99 -36.38
C ALA A 29 -10.84 -7.33 -37.04
N ASN A 30 -11.62 -8.17 -36.36
CA ASN A 30 -12.00 -9.51 -36.82
C ASN A 30 -13.50 -9.63 -37.17
N GLY A 31 -14.20 -8.50 -37.28
CA GLY A 31 -15.61 -8.47 -37.69
C GLY A 31 -16.57 -9.09 -36.67
N PHE A 32 -16.17 -9.20 -35.40
CA PHE A 32 -17.11 -9.57 -34.34
C PHE A 32 -17.98 -8.35 -33.99
N SER A 33 -19.25 -8.59 -33.68
CA SER A 33 -20.19 -7.53 -33.32
C SER A 33 -19.88 -6.85 -31.98
N SER A 34 -19.13 -7.51 -31.09
CA SER A 34 -18.72 -6.96 -29.80
C SER A 34 -17.58 -7.77 -29.17
N ALA A 35 -16.91 -7.18 -28.16
CA ALA A 35 -15.95 -7.88 -27.31
C ALA A 35 -16.57 -9.12 -26.62
N MET A 36 -17.86 -9.06 -26.27
CA MET A 36 -18.59 -10.18 -25.67
C MET A 36 -18.76 -11.35 -26.65
N THR A 37 -19.05 -11.04 -27.92
CA THR A 37 -19.19 -12.05 -28.98
C THR A 37 -17.86 -12.77 -29.22
N LEU A 38 -16.76 -12.02 -29.29
CA LEU A 38 -15.41 -12.59 -29.36
C LEU A 38 -15.11 -13.45 -28.13
N SER A 39 -15.39 -12.96 -26.92
CA SER A 39 -15.15 -13.71 -25.68
C SER A 39 -15.92 -15.02 -25.63
N THR A 40 -17.16 -15.03 -26.13
CA THR A 40 -17.99 -16.23 -26.23
C THR A 40 -17.41 -17.23 -27.21
N TYR A 41 -16.95 -16.77 -28.37
CA TYR A 41 -16.27 -17.60 -29.36
C TYR A 41 -14.99 -18.23 -28.77
N LEU A 42 -14.12 -17.44 -28.16
CA LEU A 42 -12.87 -17.91 -27.53
C LEU A 42 -13.16 -18.94 -26.44
N ARG A 43 -14.18 -18.70 -25.60
CA ARG A 43 -14.59 -19.64 -24.54
C ARG A 43 -15.08 -20.97 -25.12
N ALA A 44 -15.89 -20.93 -26.17
CA ALA A 44 -16.39 -22.13 -26.84
C ALA A 44 -15.23 -22.95 -27.44
N TRP A 45 -14.31 -22.28 -28.13
CA TRP A 45 -13.12 -22.91 -28.69
C TRP A 45 -12.26 -23.56 -27.60
N CYS A 46 -11.98 -22.84 -26.51
CA CYS A 46 -11.18 -23.35 -25.41
C CYS A 46 -11.82 -24.59 -24.76
N LYS A 47 -13.15 -24.59 -24.62
CA LYS A 47 -13.91 -25.75 -24.10
C LYS A 47 -13.77 -26.96 -25.01
N VAL A 48 -13.86 -26.78 -26.33
CA VAL A 48 -13.70 -27.87 -27.31
C VAL A 48 -12.26 -28.40 -27.31
N ALA A 49 -11.28 -27.53 -27.14
CA ALA A 49 -9.87 -27.90 -27.00
C ALA A 49 -9.53 -28.53 -25.62
N GLY A 50 -10.49 -28.66 -24.70
CA GLY A 50 -10.28 -29.27 -23.39
C GLY A 50 -9.60 -28.37 -22.35
N TYR A 51 -9.49 -27.06 -22.60
CA TYR A 51 -8.89 -26.13 -21.64
C TYR A 51 -9.88 -25.70 -20.55
N SER A 52 -9.48 -25.83 -19.29
CA SER A 52 -10.16 -25.20 -18.15
C SER A 52 -9.67 -23.75 -18.00
N ILE A 53 -10.56 -22.78 -18.22
CA ILE A 53 -10.20 -21.36 -18.21
C ILE A 53 -11.05 -20.63 -17.18
N ARG A 54 -10.55 -20.64 -15.95
CA ARG A 54 -11.02 -19.79 -14.86
C ARG A 54 -9.84 -18.94 -14.39
N GLY A 55 -9.99 -17.62 -14.48
CA GLY A 55 -9.06 -16.68 -13.89
C GLY A 55 -9.51 -16.24 -12.49
N LEU A 56 -8.67 -15.45 -11.83
CA LEU A 56 -9.00 -14.77 -10.57
C LEU A 56 -10.17 -13.80 -10.74
N ASP A 57 -10.20 -13.12 -11.89
CA ASP A 57 -11.27 -12.21 -12.29
C ASP A 57 -11.60 -12.34 -13.79
N SER A 58 -12.45 -11.45 -14.31
CA SER A 58 -12.84 -11.44 -15.73
C SER A 58 -11.69 -11.12 -16.68
N ALA A 59 -10.78 -10.24 -16.28
CA ALA A 59 -9.65 -9.84 -17.11
C ALA A 59 -8.60 -10.94 -17.20
N ASP A 60 -8.28 -11.59 -16.07
CA ASP A 60 -7.41 -12.77 -16.02
C ASP A 60 -8.02 -13.93 -16.82
N THR A 61 -9.34 -14.12 -16.70
CA THR A 61 -10.04 -15.11 -17.53
C THR A 61 -9.87 -14.79 -19.03
N MET A 62 -10.01 -13.53 -19.45
CA MET A 62 -9.82 -13.13 -20.85
C MET A 62 -8.37 -13.29 -21.33
N ALA A 63 -7.40 -12.88 -20.53
CA ALA A 63 -5.99 -13.03 -20.85
C ALA A 63 -5.60 -14.51 -21.01
N ARG A 64 -6.09 -15.38 -20.12
CA ARG A 64 -5.89 -16.84 -20.23
C ARG A 64 -6.55 -17.42 -21.47
N MET A 65 -7.79 -17.03 -21.80
CA MET A 65 -8.47 -17.47 -23.04
C MET A 65 -7.65 -17.10 -24.28
N LEU A 66 -7.23 -15.83 -24.38
CA LEU A 66 -6.41 -15.36 -25.50
C LEU A 66 -5.05 -16.05 -25.54
N SER A 67 -4.43 -16.29 -24.39
CA SER A 67 -3.13 -16.95 -24.31
C SER A 67 -3.18 -18.36 -24.88
N ARG A 68 -4.25 -19.11 -24.55
CA ARG A 68 -4.48 -20.47 -25.09
C ARG A 68 -4.82 -20.43 -26.58
N TYR A 69 -5.62 -19.48 -26.99
CA TYR A 69 -6.02 -19.36 -28.39
C TYR A 69 -4.84 -18.98 -29.32
N LEU A 70 -3.94 -18.14 -28.84
CA LEU A 70 -2.80 -17.61 -29.59
C LEU A 70 -1.50 -18.40 -29.36
N ASP A 71 -1.54 -19.41 -28.49
CA ASP A 71 -0.38 -20.18 -28.01
C ASP A 71 0.80 -19.32 -27.56
N ARG A 72 0.51 -18.29 -26.74
CA ARG A 72 1.52 -17.38 -26.16
C ARG A 72 1.01 -16.72 -24.89
N ILE A 73 1.91 -16.16 -24.09
CA ILE A 73 1.50 -15.40 -22.90
C ILE A 73 0.89 -14.06 -23.33
N VAL A 74 -0.33 -13.78 -22.89
CA VAL A 74 -0.98 -12.47 -22.96
C VAL A 74 -1.09 -11.93 -21.55
N GLU A 75 -0.40 -10.82 -21.27
CA GLU A 75 -0.43 -10.20 -19.94
C GLU A 75 -1.83 -9.72 -19.56
N THR A 76 -2.26 -10.10 -18.35
CA THR A 76 -3.43 -9.57 -17.67
C THR A 76 -3.11 -8.16 -17.18
N LYS A 77 -3.37 -7.14 -18.02
CA LYS A 77 -3.29 -5.72 -17.63
C LYS A 77 -4.70 -5.17 -17.47
N SER A 78 -5.18 -5.07 -16.23
CA SER A 78 -6.55 -4.63 -15.89
C SER A 78 -6.56 -3.84 -14.59
N PHE A 79 -7.67 -3.15 -14.31
CA PHE A 79 -7.83 -2.36 -13.09
C PHE A 79 -7.74 -3.18 -11.81
N ASP A 80 -6.76 -2.86 -10.95
CA ASP A 80 -6.83 -3.17 -9.52
C ASP A 80 -7.97 -2.33 -8.94
N ARG A 81 -9.16 -2.93 -8.78
CA ARG A 81 -10.38 -2.23 -8.33
C ARG A 81 -10.15 -1.33 -7.11
N PRO A 82 -9.37 -1.71 -6.07
CA PRO A 82 -9.04 -0.82 -4.97
C PRO A 82 -8.31 0.47 -5.37
N ALA A 83 -7.34 0.41 -6.30
CA ALA A 83 -6.49 1.56 -6.65
C ALA A 83 -7.08 2.43 -7.78
N PHE A 84 -7.98 1.86 -8.58
CA PHE A 84 -8.62 2.52 -9.72
C PHE A 84 -10.16 2.57 -9.57
N ALA A 85 -10.66 2.51 -8.33
CA ALA A 85 -12.07 2.35 -7.99
C ALA A 85 -12.99 3.40 -8.61
N LYS A 86 -12.47 4.62 -8.80
CA LYS A 86 -13.13 5.63 -9.62
C LYS A 86 -12.66 5.48 -11.06
N ALA A 87 -13.21 4.48 -11.75
CA ALA A 87 -13.15 4.50 -13.20
C ALA A 87 -13.92 5.74 -13.65
N ASN A 88 -13.21 6.72 -14.23
CA ASN A 88 -13.86 7.88 -14.81
C ASN A 88 -14.91 7.40 -15.81
N LEU A 89 -16.20 7.66 -15.53
CA LEU A 89 -17.30 7.19 -16.39
C LEU A 89 -17.24 7.81 -17.78
N ILE A 90 -16.51 8.91 -17.92
CA ILE A 90 -16.29 9.59 -19.19
C ILE A 90 -14.78 9.60 -19.45
N LEU A 91 -14.31 8.63 -20.23
CA LEU A 91 -12.92 8.55 -20.68
C LEU A 91 -12.56 9.82 -21.47
N LYS A 92 -11.60 10.59 -20.96
CA LYS A 92 -11.00 11.70 -21.71
C LYS A 92 -9.81 11.16 -22.50
N THR A 93 -9.60 11.66 -23.71
CA THR A 93 -8.60 11.14 -24.65
C THR A 93 -7.78 12.25 -25.29
N CYS A 94 -6.59 11.90 -25.77
CA CYS A 94 -5.80 12.79 -26.62
C CYS A 94 -6.02 12.39 -28.08
N LYS A 95 -6.62 13.29 -28.88
CA LYS A 95 -6.95 13.04 -30.29
C LYS A 95 -5.73 12.64 -31.12
N ALA A 96 -4.59 13.30 -30.90
CA ALA A 96 -3.33 13.00 -31.60
C ALA A 96 -2.80 11.60 -31.26
N CYS A 97 -2.61 11.29 -29.97
CA CYS A 97 -2.20 9.95 -29.53
C CYS A 97 -3.14 8.85 -30.03
N LEU A 98 -4.46 9.08 -30.01
CA LEU A 98 -5.44 8.10 -30.44
C LEU A 98 -5.35 7.85 -31.96
N SER A 99 -5.10 8.90 -32.76
CA SER A 99 -4.86 8.77 -34.20
C SER A 99 -3.59 7.96 -34.50
N GLU A 100 -2.51 8.25 -33.78
CA GLU A 100 -1.19 7.63 -33.99
C GLU A 100 -1.13 6.18 -33.53
N HIS A 101 -1.48 5.92 -32.27
CA HIS A 101 -1.30 4.61 -31.65
C HIS A 101 -2.52 3.71 -31.79
N LYS A 102 -3.70 4.28 -32.08
CA LYS A 102 -4.99 3.56 -32.19
C LYS A 102 -5.28 2.67 -30.98
N ALA A 103 -4.78 3.06 -29.81
CA ALA A 103 -4.83 2.32 -28.56
C ALA A 103 -5.16 3.27 -27.41
N ILE A 104 -5.79 2.75 -26.35
CA ILE A 104 -6.12 3.52 -25.16
C ILE A 104 -5.14 3.12 -24.05
N PRO A 105 -4.24 4.02 -23.62
CA PRO A 105 -3.38 3.76 -22.48
C PRO A 105 -4.17 3.85 -21.16
N PHE A 106 -3.80 3.03 -20.17
CA PHE A 106 -4.55 2.92 -18.92
C PHE A 106 -4.61 4.23 -18.12
N TYR A 107 -3.58 5.06 -18.21
CA TYR A 107 -3.48 6.28 -17.42
C TYR A 107 -4.46 7.37 -17.85
N TRP A 108 -5.14 7.23 -19.00
CA TRP A 108 -6.25 8.11 -19.37
C TRP A 108 -7.52 7.90 -18.53
N TYR A 109 -7.59 6.78 -17.80
CA TYR A 109 -8.69 6.52 -16.87
C TYR A 109 -8.45 7.11 -15.48
N LEU A 110 -7.27 7.71 -15.24
CA LEU A 110 -6.97 8.39 -13.98
C LEU A 110 -7.68 9.74 -13.95
N ASP A 111 -8.49 9.97 -12.91
CA ASP A 111 -9.32 11.17 -12.76
C ASP A 111 -8.51 12.47 -12.73
N ASP A 112 -7.28 12.41 -12.23
CA ASP A 112 -6.34 13.50 -12.08
C ASP A 112 -5.42 13.69 -13.30
N TYR A 113 -5.40 12.74 -14.24
CA TYR A 113 -4.66 12.88 -15.48
C TYR A 113 -5.45 13.72 -16.50
N GLN A 114 -5.20 15.03 -16.52
CA GLN A 114 -5.96 15.98 -17.34
C GLN A 114 -5.24 16.48 -18.59
N VAL A 115 -3.91 16.30 -18.68
CA VAL A 115 -3.09 16.82 -19.77
C VAL A 115 -2.26 15.68 -20.37
N CYS A 116 -2.26 15.58 -21.70
CA CYS A 116 -1.39 14.65 -22.42
C CYS A 116 0.08 15.10 -22.30
N HIS A 117 0.94 14.28 -21.71
CA HIS A 117 2.37 14.58 -21.57
C HIS A 117 3.17 14.50 -22.89
N ILE A 118 2.64 13.83 -23.92
CA ILE A 118 3.31 13.69 -25.23
C ILE A 118 3.04 14.93 -26.10
N HIS A 119 1.78 15.35 -26.14
CA HIS A 119 1.30 16.42 -27.03
C HIS A 119 1.01 17.74 -26.28
N TYR A 120 1.25 17.78 -24.97
CA TYR A 120 1.06 18.94 -24.10
C TYR A 120 -0.30 19.63 -24.26
N GLN A 121 -1.37 18.83 -24.41
CA GLN A 121 -2.73 19.31 -24.62
C GLN A 121 -3.73 18.69 -23.62
N PRO A 122 -4.77 19.42 -23.20
CA PRO A 122 -5.83 18.86 -22.36
C PRO A 122 -6.49 17.63 -22.98
N LEU A 123 -6.83 16.64 -22.16
CA LEU A 123 -7.63 15.52 -22.62
C LEU A 123 -9.08 15.95 -22.85
N SER A 124 -9.64 15.54 -23.98
CA SER A 124 -11.00 15.90 -24.38
C SER A 124 -11.93 14.68 -24.37
N LYS A 125 -13.23 14.90 -24.19
CA LYS A 125 -14.22 13.83 -24.34
C LYS A 125 -14.28 13.38 -25.82
N PRO A 126 -14.65 12.13 -26.11
CA PRO A 126 -15.05 11.74 -27.46
C PRO A 126 -16.20 12.68 -27.86
N ASP A 127 -16.12 13.27 -29.05
CA ASP A 127 -17.11 14.18 -29.63
C ASP A 127 -17.17 15.62 -29.08
N SER A 128 -16.26 16.06 -28.21
CA SER A 128 -16.14 17.49 -27.92
C SER A 128 -15.43 18.21 -29.09
N ASN A 129 -16.14 19.16 -29.71
CA ASN A 129 -15.62 20.09 -30.71
C ASN A 129 -14.85 21.27 -30.09
N GLU A 130 -14.56 21.20 -28.79
CA GLU A 130 -13.75 22.19 -28.10
C GLU A 130 -12.35 22.18 -28.70
N THR A 131 -12.06 23.28 -29.41
CA THR A 131 -10.72 23.63 -29.86
C THR A 131 -10.09 24.37 -28.69
N PHE A 132 -9.14 23.71 -28.02
CA PHE A 132 -8.35 24.39 -27.00
C PHE A 132 -7.26 25.15 -27.75
N ASP A 133 -7.32 26.48 -27.70
CA ASP A 133 -6.18 27.32 -28.04
C ASP A 133 -4.97 26.85 -27.22
N HIS A 134 -3.76 26.96 -27.78
CA HIS A 134 -2.52 26.60 -27.09
C HIS A 134 -2.51 27.21 -25.69
N VAL A 135 -2.75 26.36 -24.70
CA VAL A 135 -2.71 26.73 -23.30
C VAL A 135 -1.23 26.75 -22.94
N ASP A 136 -0.61 27.91 -23.13
CA ASP A 136 0.75 28.20 -22.69
C ASP A 136 0.74 28.27 -21.16
N VAL A 137 0.73 27.11 -20.53
CA VAL A 137 0.70 27.00 -19.07
C VAL A 137 1.61 25.86 -18.67
N ASP A 138 2.48 26.21 -17.73
CA ASP A 138 3.31 25.35 -16.90
C ASP A 138 2.41 24.43 -16.04
N LEU A 139 1.60 23.60 -16.70
CA LEU A 139 0.66 22.70 -16.05
C LEU A 139 1.46 21.56 -15.46
N PRO A 140 1.42 21.35 -14.13
CA PRO A 140 2.13 20.26 -13.51
C PRO A 140 1.66 18.94 -14.14
N GLN A 141 2.61 18.21 -14.71
CA GLN A 141 2.34 16.91 -15.32
C GLN A 141 1.87 15.94 -14.24
N HIS A 142 0.99 15.05 -14.64
CA HIS A 142 0.45 14.07 -13.72
C HIS A 142 1.57 13.13 -13.19
N PRO A 143 1.59 12.79 -11.89
CA PRO A 143 2.54 11.86 -11.26
C PRO A 143 2.85 10.56 -12.01
N ILE A 144 1.89 10.06 -12.79
CA ILE A 144 2.06 8.83 -13.59
C ILE A 144 3.19 8.94 -14.60
N VAL A 145 3.50 10.13 -15.10
CA VAL A 145 4.50 10.35 -16.16
C VAL A 145 5.87 9.84 -15.72
N ASP A 146 6.23 10.09 -14.46
CA ASP A 146 7.48 9.62 -13.84
C ASP A 146 7.64 8.10 -13.84
N PHE A 147 6.54 7.34 -13.97
CA PHE A 147 6.55 5.88 -13.93
C PHE A 147 6.46 5.22 -15.30
N LEU A 148 6.24 5.98 -16.38
CA LEU A 148 6.00 5.41 -17.70
C LEU A 148 7.22 4.63 -18.23
N ASP A 149 8.42 5.01 -17.80
CA ASP A 149 9.68 4.33 -18.17
C ASP A 149 9.99 3.10 -17.30
N SER A 150 9.20 2.84 -16.26
CA SER A 150 9.40 1.65 -15.42
C SER A 150 9.00 0.36 -16.13
N SER A 151 9.54 -0.78 -15.68
CA SER A 151 9.22 -2.09 -16.27
C SER A 151 7.74 -2.47 -16.11
N ASP A 152 7.10 -1.98 -15.05
CA ASP A 152 5.66 -2.12 -14.81
C ASP A 152 5.09 -0.81 -14.23
N PRO A 153 4.70 0.15 -15.10
CA PRO A 153 4.14 1.44 -14.69
C PRO A 153 2.85 1.31 -13.89
N TRP A 154 2.12 0.22 -14.11
CA TRP A 154 0.88 -0.07 -13.41
C TRP A 154 1.14 -0.33 -11.94
N LEU A 155 2.03 -1.29 -11.67
CA LEU A 155 2.41 -1.69 -10.32
C LEU A 155 3.10 -0.54 -9.59
N ALA A 156 3.99 0.19 -10.26
CA ALA A 156 4.68 1.34 -9.70
C ALA A 156 3.71 2.41 -9.21
N TYR A 157 2.78 2.84 -10.06
CA TYR A 157 1.77 3.83 -9.70
C TYR A 157 0.81 3.34 -8.61
N THR A 158 0.37 2.09 -8.70
CA THR A 158 -0.51 1.47 -7.70
C THR A 158 0.15 1.46 -6.31
N ASN A 159 1.42 1.06 -6.24
CA ASN A 159 2.18 1.04 -5.00
C ASN A 159 2.41 2.45 -4.46
N MET A 160 2.61 3.43 -5.34
CA MET A 160 2.72 4.83 -4.95
C MET A 160 1.42 5.36 -4.32
N GLN A 161 0.26 5.11 -4.94
CA GLN A 161 -1.03 5.53 -4.39
C GLN A 161 -1.28 4.88 -3.03
N LYS A 162 -1.05 3.56 -2.91
CA LYS A 162 -1.11 2.84 -1.63
C LYS A 162 -0.21 3.50 -0.58
N CYS A 163 1.04 3.83 -0.93
CA CYS A 163 1.97 4.50 -0.03
C CYS A 163 1.48 5.90 0.42
N ALA A 164 0.92 6.70 -0.49
CA ALA A 164 0.41 8.03 -0.16
C ALA A 164 -0.79 7.96 0.79
N ASP A 165 -1.72 7.02 0.55
CA ASP A 165 -2.87 6.80 1.43
C ASP A 165 -2.47 6.31 2.81
N GLU A 166 -1.49 5.41 2.90
CA GLU A 166 -0.93 4.98 4.19
C GLU A 166 -0.29 6.14 4.95
N LEU A 167 0.45 7.03 4.27
CA LEU A 167 1.02 8.23 4.91
C LEU A 167 -0.07 9.22 5.37
N ARG A 168 -1.14 9.44 4.59
CA ARG A 168 -2.28 10.27 5.00
C ARG A 168 -2.98 9.70 6.23
N TRP A 169 -3.24 8.39 6.21
CA TRP A 169 -3.83 7.68 7.35
C TRP A 169 -2.96 7.84 8.59
N LEU A 170 -1.65 7.68 8.44
CA LEU A 170 -0.69 7.81 9.52
C LEU A 170 -0.71 9.21 10.12
N CYS A 171 -0.65 10.27 9.30
CA CYS A 171 -0.75 11.66 9.76
C CYS A 171 -2.00 11.86 10.63
N TRP A 172 -3.16 11.39 10.16
CA TRP A 172 -4.40 11.51 10.91
C TRP A 172 -4.36 10.74 12.24
N ARG A 173 -3.84 9.50 12.23
CA ARG A 173 -3.75 8.68 13.45
C ARG A 173 -2.75 9.21 14.46
N LEU A 174 -1.58 9.67 14.03
CA LEU A 174 -0.60 10.31 14.92
C LEU A 174 -1.24 11.51 15.62
N LYS A 175 -1.91 12.37 14.85
CA LYS A 175 -2.60 13.52 15.43
C LYS A 175 -3.62 13.11 16.49
N GLN A 176 -4.51 12.19 16.14
CA GLN A 176 -5.49 11.67 17.10
C GLN A 176 -4.82 11.07 18.33
N PHE A 177 -3.73 10.35 18.13
CA PHE A 177 -3.01 9.68 19.20
C PHE A 177 -2.43 10.68 20.20
N TYR A 178 -1.61 11.62 19.72
CA TYR A 178 -1.00 12.63 20.57
C TYR A 178 -2.05 13.48 21.29
N GLU A 179 -3.12 13.87 20.59
CA GLU A 179 -4.16 14.73 21.16
C GLU A 179 -5.01 13.97 22.21
N ALA A 180 -5.38 12.71 21.94
CA ALA A 180 -6.26 11.94 22.82
C ALA A 180 -5.54 11.25 23.98
N HIS A 181 -4.31 10.78 23.77
CA HIS A 181 -3.61 9.94 24.76
C HIS A 181 -2.45 10.64 25.45
N LEU A 182 -1.80 11.61 24.78
CA LEU A 182 -0.70 12.36 25.37
C LEU A 182 -1.10 13.80 25.75
N GLY A 183 -2.30 14.25 25.35
CA GLY A 183 -2.75 15.62 25.57
C GLY A 183 -1.92 16.68 24.83
N ILE A 184 -1.15 16.28 23.82
CA ILE A 184 -0.26 17.14 23.06
C ILE A 184 -0.93 17.49 21.73
N ARG A 185 -0.98 18.78 21.40
CA ARG A 185 -1.55 19.26 20.15
C ARG A 185 -0.61 18.98 18.98
N VAL A 186 -1.14 18.44 17.88
CA VAL A 186 -0.34 18.09 16.70
C VAL A 186 -0.88 18.73 15.44
N HIS A 187 0.03 19.31 14.67
CA HIS A 187 -0.24 19.95 13.40
C HIS A 187 0.30 19.08 12.26
N THR A 188 -0.59 18.72 11.33
CA THR A 188 -0.28 17.83 10.20
C THR A 188 -0.52 18.46 8.83
N MET A 189 -0.92 19.74 8.79
CA MET A 189 -1.34 20.40 7.55
C MET A 189 -0.19 20.52 6.55
N ASN A 190 1.04 20.77 7.01
CA ASN A 190 2.20 20.87 6.13
C ASN A 190 2.56 19.51 5.53
N ALA A 191 2.52 18.46 6.36
CA ALA A 191 2.74 17.08 5.91
C ALA A 191 1.67 16.64 4.89
N LEU A 192 0.38 16.91 5.16
CA LEU A 192 -0.72 16.59 4.25
C LEU A 192 -0.63 17.39 2.94
N GLY A 193 -0.29 18.68 3.03
CA GLY A 193 -0.05 19.52 1.87
C GLY A 193 1.06 18.94 0.99
N TRP A 194 2.19 18.57 1.60
CA TRP A 194 3.32 17.96 0.91
C TRP A 194 2.98 16.60 0.27
N ILE A 195 2.28 15.70 0.98
CA ILE A 195 1.84 14.41 0.42
C ILE A 195 0.98 14.60 -0.83
N ASN A 196 0.15 15.66 -0.85
CA ASN A 196 -0.76 15.94 -1.96
C ASN A 196 -0.09 16.69 -3.12
N SER A 197 1.02 17.38 -2.89
CA SER A 197 1.67 18.25 -3.88
C SER A 197 2.96 17.68 -4.47
N THR A 198 3.52 16.60 -3.92
CA THR A 198 4.87 16.14 -4.29
C THR A 198 4.82 15.08 -5.39
N PRO A 199 5.50 15.29 -6.53
CA PRO A 199 5.57 14.30 -7.60
C PRO A 199 6.46 13.11 -7.23
N PRO A 200 6.27 11.95 -7.86
CA PRO A 200 6.72 10.68 -7.29
C PRO A 200 8.20 10.36 -7.42
N ALA A 201 8.90 10.95 -8.40
CA ALA A 201 10.32 10.72 -8.64
C ALA A 201 11.22 11.19 -7.48
N GLU A 202 10.73 12.08 -6.61
CA GLU A 202 11.48 12.48 -5.43
C GLU A 202 11.34 11.43 -4.31
N ARG A 203 12.31 10.52 -4.30
CA ARG A 203 12.80 9.72 -3.16
C ARG A 203 12.13 8.37 -2.92
N TYR A 204 12.97 7.36 -2.66
CA TYR A 204 12.62 6.05 -2.12
C TYR A 204 11.59 6.16 -0.98
N SER A 205 10.80 5.09 -0.72
CA SER A 205 9.79 5.05 0.35
C SER A 205 10.28 5.62 1.68
N ASP A 206 11.56 5.39 1.95
CA ASP A 206 12.23 5.75 3.19
C ASP A 206 12.33 7.29 3.34
N GLY A 207 12.66 8.00 2.25
CA GLY A 207 12.77 9.46 2.26
C GLY A 207 11.43 10.19 2.31
N ARG A 208 10.32 9.54 1.92
CA ARG A 208 8.98 10.14 2.05
C ARG A 208 8.52 10.16 3.49
N PHE A 209 8.76 9.08 4.21
CA PHE A 209 8.45 9.02 5.63
C PHE A 209 9.28 10.06 6.40
N ASP A 210 10.59 10.10 6.17
CA ASP A 210 11.47 11.09 6.81
C ASP A 210 10.96 12.53 6.62
N ARG A 211 10.52 12.86 5.39
CA ARG A 211 9.98 14.18 5.10
C ARG A 211 8.66 14.45 5.84
N VAL A 212 7.76 13.48 5.90
CA VAL A 212 6.50 13.60 6.65
C VAL A 212 6.78 13.78 8.15
N ALA A 213 7.70 12.99 8.71
CA ALA A 213 8.11 13.11 10.12
C ALA A 213 8.71 14.49 10.40
N SER A 214 9.67 14.96 9.58
CA SER A 214 10.25 16.31 9.68
C SER A 214 9.16 17.39 9.62
N LEU A 215 8.21 17.32 8.69
CA LEU A 215 7.14 18.32 8.60
C LEU A 215 6.21 18.33 9.82
N ILE A 216 5.89 17.16 10.39
CA ILE A 216 5.06 17.08 11.60
C ILE A 216 5.83 17.62 12.81
N THR A 217 7.10 17.26 12.94
CA THR A 217 7.96 17.69 14.07
C THR A 217 8.19 19.19 14.05
N GLU A 218 8.56 19.76 12.90
CA GLU A 218 8.73 21.20 12.69
C GLU A 218 7.43 21.96 13.00
N GLN A 219 6.29 21.46 12.52
CA GLN A 219 5.01 22.15 12.69
C GLN A 219 4.46 22.04 14.13
N SER A 220 4.82 20.98 14.86
CA SER A 220 4.25 20.67 16.18
C SER A 220 5.23 20.86 17.34
N GLY A 221 6.51 21.15 17.07
CA GLY A 221 7.55 21.23 18.10
C GLY A 221 7.82 19.89 18.81
N LEU A 222 7.55 18.77 18.14
CA LEU A 222 7.73 17.43 18.69
C LEU A 222 9.15 16.90 18.46
N GLN A 223 9.59 15.99 19.33
CA GLN A 223 10.81 15.21 19.08
C GLN A 223 10.59 14.26 17.91
N GLU A 224 11.53 14.26 16.97
CA GLU A 224 11.44 13.42 15.78
C GLU A 224 11.45 11.93 16.13
N SER A 225 12.26 11.52 17.09
CA SER A 225 12.32 10.15 17.61
C SER A 225 10.96 9.63 18.12
N ASP A 226 10.16 10.49 18.78
CA ASP A 226 8.82 10.14 19.25
C ASP A 226 7.85 9.92 18.09
N VAL A 227 7.87 10.82 17.11
CA VAL A 227 7.03 10.71 15.92
C VAL A 227 7.38 9.43 15.16
N ARG A 228 8.66 9.10 15.04
CA ARG A 228 9.16 7.87 14.41
C ARG A 228 8.71 6.61 15.15
N LEU A 229 8.93 6.53 16.47
CA LEU A 229 8.51 5.40 17.29
C LEU A 229 7.00 5.12 17.18
N LEU A 230 6.18 6.15 17.42
CA LEU A 230 4.73 6.01 17.41
C LEU A 230 4.21 5.67 16.02
N SER A 231 4.85 6.20 14.97
CA SER A 231 4.50 5.87 13.61
C SER A 231 4.75 4.40 13.28
N ALA A 232 5.91 3.87 13.67
CA ALA A 232 6.22 2.46 13.47
C ALA A 232 5.17 1.57 14.13
N LEU A 233 4.79 1.86 15.38
CA LEU A 233 3.79 1.09 16.12
C LEU A 233 2.40 1.13 15.49
N LEU A 234 1.95 2.30 15.03
CA LEU A 234 0.67 2.45 14.34
C LEU A 234 0.66 1.69 13.00
N LEU A 235 1.74 1.78 12.22
CA LEU A 235 1.88 1.03 10.96
C LEU A 235 1.92 -0.49 11.21
N TRP A 236 2.54 -0.93 12.30
CA TRP A 236 2.57 -2.33 12.71
C TRP A 236 1.18 -2.86 13.09
N GLN A 237 0.40 -2.10 13.88
CA GLN A 237 -0.99 -2.45 14.19
C GLN A 237 -1.86 -2.62 12.93
N ARG A 238 -1.47 -1.95 11.83
CA ARG A 238 -2.17 -2.00 10.54
C ARG A 238 -1.56 -3.00 9.54
N MET A 239 -0.51 -3.76 9.94
CA MET A 239 0.18 -4.74 9.09
C MET A 239 0.57 -4.19 7.70
N VAL A 240 1.10 -2.97 7.67
CA VAL A 240 1.58 -2.27 6.46
C VAL A 240 2.88 -2.91 5.93
N PRO A 241 3.25 -2.76 4.63
CA PRO A 241 4.49 -3.31 4.08
C PRO A 241 5.75 -3.03 4.91
N ASN A 242 6.63 -4.04 5.01
CA ASN A 242 7.84 -4.02 5.86
C ASN A 242 8.72 -2.80 5.65
N ASN A 243 8.78 -2.26 4.43
CA ASN A 243 9.63 -1.11 4.11
C ASN A 243 9.15 0.18 4.79
N LEU A 244 7.85 0.47 4.77
CA LEU A 244 7.30 1.66 5.46
C LEU A 244 7.45 1.56 6.97
N PHE A 245 7.24 0.36 7.52
CA PHE A 245 7.44 0.11 8.94
C PHE A 245 8.91 0.30 9.36
N ARG A 246 9.86 -0.25 8.58
CA ARG A 246 11.30 -0.08 8.83
C ARG A 246 11.73 1.38 8.72
N ALA A 247 11.31 2.07 7.67
CA ALA A 247 11.59 3.49 7.48
C ALA A 247 11.04 4.33 8.65
N ALA A 248 9.83 4.01 9.11
CA ALA A 248 9.23 4.70 10.24
C ALA A 248 9.97 4.49 11.56
N GLY A 249 10.47 3.28 11.81
CA GLY A 249 11.19 2.94 13.04
C GLY A 249 12.65 3.37 13.08
N ALA A 250 13.26 3.71 11.93
CA ALA A 250 14.65 4.09 11.87
C ALA A 250 14.92 5.35 12.70
N GLY A 251 15.78 5.29 13.73
CA GLY A 251 16.07 6.45 14.61
C GLY A 251 15.08 6.67 15.75
N ALA A 252 14.22 5.68 16.07
CA ALA A 252 13.35 5.70 17.25
C ALA A 252 14.11 5.55 18.60
N GLU A 253 15.42 5.32 18.58
CA GLU A 253 16.28 5.09 19.75
C GLU A 253 16.23 6.22 20.79
N GLY A 254 16.00 7.46 20.34
CA GLY A 254 15.94 8.65 21.19
C GLY A 254 14.55 9.01 21.67
N ALA A 255 13.57 8.09 21.62
CA ALA A 255 12.20 8.40 22.03
C ALA A 255 12.10 8.68 23.54
N THR A 256 11.17 9.54 23.91
CA THR A 256 10.89 9.93 25.29
C THR A 256 10.31 8.77 26.09
N GLU A 257 10.52 8.81 27.41
CA GLU A 257 10.04 7.78 28.33
C GLU A 257 8.52 7.57 28.24
N ALA A 258 7.74 8.64 28.07
CA ALA A 258 6.29 8.55 27.89
C ALA A 258 5.88 7.79 26.60
N SER A 259 6.59 8.03 25.50
CA SER A 259 6.34 7.35 24.23
C SER A 259 6.74 5.87 24.31
N LEU A 260 7.85 5.57 25.01
CA LEU A 260 8.31 4.21 25.27
C LEU A 260 7.38 3.43 26.22
N GLU A 261 6.88 4.07 27.27
CA GLU A 261 5.91 3.48 28.20
C GLU A 261 4.59 3.15 27.50
N TRP A 262 4.11 4.03 26.61
CA TRP A 262 2.93 3.72 25.82
C TRP A 262 3.19 2.58 24.83
N ALA A 263 4.33 2.62 24.12
CA ALA A 263 4.73 1.61 23.16
C ALA A 263 4.76 0.21 23.78
N SER A 264 5.33 0.10 24.97
CA SER A 264 5.46 -1.18 25.67
C SER A 264 4.09 -1.81 25.99
N ARG A 265 3.10 -1.00 26.41
CA ARG A 265 1.72 -1.44 26.65
C ARG A 265 1.04 -1.99 25.40
N GLN A 266 1.26 -1.35 24.24
CA GLN A 266 0.68 -1.82 22.98
C GLN A 266 1.30 -3.12 22.49
N LEU A 267 2.60 -3.27 22.66
CA LEU A 267 3.31 -4.46 22.23
C LEU A 267 2.86 -5.70 23.03
N ILE A 268 2.61 -5.56 24.34
CA ILE A 268 2.11 -6.66 25.20
C ILE A 268 0.78 -7.24 24.72
N ALA A 269 -0.06 -6.44 24.07
CA ALA A 269 -1.34 -6.91 23.55
C ALA A 269 -1.21 -7.83 22.32
N SER A 270 0.01 -8.16 21.88
CA SER A 270 0.25 -8.98 20.68
C SER A 270 0.82 -10.37 20.99
N GLU A 271 0.28 -11.38 20.32
CA GLU A 271 0.65 -12.79 20.50
C GLU A 271 2.15 -13.09 20.29
N PRO A 272 2.85 -12.54 19.28
CA PRO A 272 4.30 -12.74 19.13
C PRO A 272 5.12 -12.13 20.29
N MET A 273 4.66 -11.01 20.86
CA MET A 273 5.31 -10.38 22.01
C MET A 273 5.04 -11.18 23.30
N LEU A 274 3.83 -11.74 23.46
CA LEU A 274 3.54 -12.67 24.55
C LEU A 274 4.44 -13.90 24.49
N MET A 275 4.71 -14.41 23.29
CA MET A 275 5.66 -15.51 23.08
C MET A 275 7.11 -15.12 23.44
N PHE A 276 7.57 -13.94 23.02
CA PHE A 276 8.89 -13.41 23.43
C PHE A 276 9.03 -13.30 24.94
N ILE A 277 8.00 -12.77 25.64
CA ILE A 277 8.01 -12.61 27.10
C ILE A 277 8.02 -13.98 27.80
N CYS A 278 7.22 -14.94 27.32
CA CYS A 278 7.20 -16.31 27.83
C CYS A 278 8.57 -16.99 27.70
N ASP A 279 9.20 -16.89 26.54
CA ASP A 279 10.50 -17.50 26.27
C ASP A 279 11.62 -16.79 27.04
N ALA A 280 11.57 -15.46 27.18
CA ALA A 280 12.52 -14.69 27.98
C ALA A 280 12.47 -15.03 29.47
N HIS A 281 11.30 -15.41 29.98
CA HIS A 281 11.16 -15.87 31.36
C HIS A 281 11.67 -17.31 31.55
N GLN A 282 11.46 -18.18 30.57
CA GLN A 282 11.90 -19.58 30.62
C GLN A 282 13.38 -19.75 30.29
N ALA A 283 14.00 -18.72 29.69
CA ALA A 283 15.40 -18.71 29.34
C ALA A 283 16.31 -18.77 30.59
N PRO A 284 17.29 -19.70 30.65
CA PRO A 284 18.35 -19.68 31.65
C PRO A 284 19.02 -18.31 31.79
N ARG A 285 19.49 -17.94 32.99
CA ARG A 285 20.08 -16.62 33.30
C ARG A 285 21.23 -16.16 32.39
N ASN A 286 21.81 -17.05 31.59
CA ASN A 286 22.92 -16.79 30.67
C ASN A 286 22.58 -17.13 29.20
N THR A 287 21.30 -17.21 28.85
CA THR A 287 20.88 -17.45 27.46
C THR A 287 21.30 -16.27 26.60
N PRO A 288 21.82 -16.48 25.37
CA PRO A 288 22.07 -15.40 24.43
C PRO A 288 20.83 -14.49 24.36
N LYS A 289 21.08 -13.18 24.45
CA LYS A 289 20.08 -12.11 24.51
C LYS A 289 18.98 -12.38 23.50
N LEU A 290 17.82 -12.84 23.97
CA LEU A 290 16.62 -12.91 23.16
C LEU A 290 16.38 -11.51 22.60
N CYS A 291 16.31 -11.41 21.27
CA CYS A 291 16.05 -10.16 20.59
C CYS A 291 14.58 -10.13 20.18
N LEU A 292 13.94 -8.98 20.37
CA LEU A 292 12.52 -8.83 20.04
C LEU A 292 12.30 -9.03 18.52
N ARG A 293 13.32 -8.66 17.74
CA ARG A 293 13.37 -8.85 16.29
C ARG A 293 13.30 -10.31 15.82
N ASP A 294 13.66 -11.26 16.68
CA ASP A 294 13.66 -12.69 16.32
C ASP A 294 12.26 -13.29 16.40
N TYR A 295 11.36 -12.64 17.15
CA TYR A 295 9.99 -13.07 17.40
C TYR A 295 8.98 -12.32 16.51
N ILE A 296 9.37 -11.15 16.01
CA ILE A 296 8.55 -10.31 15.15
C ILE A 296 9.29 -10.13 13.82
N PRO A 297 8.95 -10.90 12.77
CA PRO A 297 9.67 -10.88 11.49
C PRO A 297 9.80 -9.49 10.84
N LEU A 298 8.87 -8.58 11.15
CA LEU A 298 8.89 -7.19 10.68
C LEU A 298 10.04 -6.37 11.29
N LEU A 299 10.43 -6.69 12.54
CA LEU A 299 11.50 -6.05 13.30
C LEU A 299 12.89 -6.63 12.97
N ALA A 300 12.98 -7.70 12.18
CA ALA A 300 14.25 -8.39 11.85
C ALA A 300 15.36 -7.50 11.28
N GLY A 301 15.00 -6.33 10.73
CA GLY A 301 15.93 -5.35 10.18
C GLY A 301 16.42 -4.28 11.17
N LEU A 302 15.96 -4.28 12.42
CA LEU A 302 16.43 -3.33 13.44
C LEU A 302 17.88 -3.62 13.84
N ASP A 303 18.65 -2.56 14.04
CA ASP A 303 19.98 -2.64 14.63
C ASP A 303 19.90 -3.04 16.12
N GLU A 304 21.05 -3.42 16.66
CA GLU A 304 21.15 -3.95 18.03
C GLU A 304 20.89 -2.87 19.11
N ALA A 305 21.13 -1.59 18.81
CA ALA A 305 20.94 -0.50 19.76
C ALA A 305 19.44 -0.19 19.93
N THR A 306 18.71 -0.08 18.83
CA THR A 306 17.25 0.09 18.81
C THR A 306 16.53 -1.10 19.47
N ASP A 307 16.92 -2.34 19.13
CA ASP A 307 16.35 -3.55 19.78
C ASP A 307 16.61 -3.55 21.29
N LYS A 308 17.81 -3.14 21.73
CA LYS A 308 18.16 -3.06 23.15
C LYS A 308 17.35 -1.98 23.88
N ALA A 309 17.15 -0.80 23.29
CA ALA A 309 16.36 0.28 23.88
C ALA A 309 14.89 -0.14 24.06
N LEU A 310 14.30 -0.77 23.04
CA LEU A 310 12.95 -1.33 23.12
C LEU A 310 12.83 -2.40 24.22
N ARG A 311 13.81 -3.29 24.34
CA ARG A 311 13.84 -4.28 25.43
C ARG A 311 13.97 -3.63 26.81
N GLN A 312 14.83 -2.64 26.96
CA GLN A 312 14.99 -1.92 28.24
C GLN A 312 13.71 -1.22 28.65
N ALA A 313 13.02 -0.55 27.72
CA ALA A 313 11.71 0.05 27.97
C ALA A 313 10.66 -0.98 28.40
N VAL A 314 10.66 -2.17 27.78
CA VAL A 314 9.78 -3.28 28.20
C VAL A 314 10.09 -3.75 29.63
N TYR A 315 11.35 -3.84 30.01
CA TYR A 315 11.75 -4.27 31.36
C TYR A 315 11.55 -3.19 32.44
N SER A 316 11.77 -1.92 32.12
CA SER A 316 11.67 -0.80 33.08
C SER A 316 10.24 -0.46 33.46
N CYS A 317 9.27 -0.73 32.58
CA CYS A 317 7.84 -0.49 32.86
C CYS A 317 7.19 -1.53 33.80
N GLY A 318 7.98 -2.38 34.48
CA GLY A 318 7.46 -3.34 35.46
C GLY A 318 6.61 -4.48 34.86
N LEU A 319 6.62 -4.63 33.54
CA LEU A 319 5.66 -5.43 32.77
C LEU A 319 5.79 -6.93 33.00
N THR A 320 7.00 -7.43 33.27
CA THR A 320 7.19 -8.83 33.71
C THR A 320 6.45 -9.14 35.00
N THR A 321 6.31 -8.18 35.91
CA THR A 321 5.68 -8.36 37.21
C THR A 321 4.15 -8.32 37.13
N GLU A 322 3.56 -7.50 36.26
CA GLU A 322 2.10 -7.40 36.12
C GLU A 322 1.49 -8.53 35.25
N LEU A 323 2.18 -8.98 34.20
CA LEU A 323 1.72 -10.12 33.38
C LEU A 323 1.70 -11.44 34.16
N LEU A 324 2.59 -11.62 35.14
CA LEU A 324 2.61 -12.77 36.05
C LEU A 324 1.34 -12.86 36.92
N ILE A 325 0.67 -11.74 37.17
CA ILE A 325 -0.60 -11.71 37.92
C ILE A 325 -1.77 -12.14 37.02
N MET A 326 -1.65 -11.98 35.70
CA MET A 326 -2.71 -12.26 34.72
C MET A 326 -2.61 -13.65 34.07
N LEU A 327 -1.46 -14.31 34.13
CA LEU A 327 -1.32 -15.70 33.68
C LEU A 327 -1.96 -16.64 34.72
N PRO A 328 -2.85 -17.57 34.32
CA PRO A 328 -3.37 -18.57 35.24
C PRO A 328 -2.18 -19.39 35.78
N GLY A 329 -1.93 -19.26 37.08
CA GLY A 329 -0.84 -19.98 37.74
C GLY A 329 -0.92 -21.47 37.45
N ARG A 330 0.24 -22.09 37.18
CA ARG A 330 0.31 -23.56 37.06
C ARG A 330 -0.32 -24.20 38.30
N PRO A 331 -1.13 -25.27 38.14
CA PRO A 331 -1.69 -25.97 39.27
C PRO A 331 -0.55 -26.67 40.02
N GLY A 332 -0.18 -26.08 41.16
CA GLY A 332 0.80 -26.65 42.10
C GLY A 332 2.02 -25.77 42.29
N GLU A 333 1.91 -24.72 43.09
CA GLU A 333 2.85 -24.39 44.17
C GLU A 333 2.39 -23.13 44.93
N HIS A 334 2.03 -23.36 46.20
CA HIS A 334 1.82 -22.42 47.30
C HIS A 334 1.01 -21.12 47.11
N SER A 335 -0.19 -21.16 47.67
CA SER A 335 -1.00 -20.01 48.05
C SER A 335 -0.21 -19.01 48.91
N CYS A 336 0.04 -17.81 48.39
CA CYS A 336 0.32 -16.65 49.23
C CYS A 336 -0.91 -15.73 49.16
N LYS A 337 -1.65 -15.66 50.27
CA LYS A 337 -2.83 -14.78 50.43
C LYS A 337 -2.45 -13.33 50.13
N VAL A 338 -2.89 -12.80 48.99
CA VAL A 338 -2.90 -11.36 48.76
C VAL A 338 -4.10 -10.80 49.53
N LYS A 339 -3.81 -9.96 50.54
CA LYS A 339 -4.84 -9.15 51.21
C LYS A 339 -5.50 -8.23 50.19
N SER A 340 -6.82 -8.23 50.18
CA SER A 340 -7.66 -7.32 49.42
C SER A 340 -7.21 -5.87 49.59
N TRP A 341 -6.86 -5.21 48.49
CA TRP A 341 -6.91 -3.76 48.41
C TRP A 341 -8.27 -3.37 47.86
N SER A 342 -9.18 -3.09 48.79
CA SER A 342 -10.41 -2.38 48.56
C SER A 342 -10.12 -0.95 48.09
N SER A 343 -10.76 -0.56 47.00
CA SER A 343 -11.29 0.78 46.71
C SER A 343 -10.49 2.02 47.16
N VAL A 344 -9.98 2.79 46.20
CA VAL A 344 -10.03 4.25 46.32
C VAL A 344 -10.67 4.81 45.06
N ALA A 345 -11.73 5.56 45.32
CA ALA A 345 -12.66 6.13 44.38
C ALA A 345 -12.08 7.34 43.65
N VAL A 346 -12.71 7.61 42.52
CA VAL A 346 -12.79 8.91 41.85
C VAL A 346 -13.14 10.01 42.87
N THR A 347 -12.30 11.04 42.89
CA THR A 347 -12.71 12.45 42.99
C THR A 347 -11.80 13.27 42.12
#